data_AF-A0A7C3DWN7-F1
#
_entry.id   AF-A0A7C3DWN7-F1
#
_cell.length_a   1.000
_cell.length_b   1.000
_cell.length_c   1.000
_cell.angle_alpha   90.00
_cell.angle_beta   90.00
_cell.angle_gamma   90.00
#
_symmetry.space_group_name_H-M   'P 1'
#
loop_
_entity.id
_entity.type
_entity.pdbx_description
1 polymer ?
#
loop_
_entity_poly.entity_id
_entity_poly.type
_entity_poly.pdbx_seq_one_letter_code
_entity_poly.pdbx_strand_id
1 'polypeptide(L)'
;MKKYLLSLTVLFVFTAACFSPAKAQTYTIQHDVYWETHNQNMWGPNGQPFNINIHLPLFHVDYDTNFQVGWMDTVLGVPFGAMFNFDTWFVLGSTFEMYGWTTGWVDVEYPVEMELTVPNNYTFNPGEIVTLNSDYTVLPGAELYSHFPQAGVISLDLDFGMGLNVDATVCLAGCTTIPVIDVNIPLDSIAIFYLNGQTGQFIYPCIQNGWIAFCHDTILPITFNNLWGIGLSGWITLPYIETVDYLDTSDPCHQMLIANGDSTYMFLELDIVQFLSAIAGLIPPPQGP
;
A
#
# COMPACT_ATOMS: atom_id res chain seq x y z
N MET A 1 95.58 -13.55 17.43
CA MET A 1 94.39 -12.79 16.94
C MET A 1 93.34 -13.68 16.25
N LYS A 2 93.68 -14.59 15.32
CA LYS A 2 92.69 -15.48 14.65
C LYS A 2 91.81 -16.35 15.57
N LYS A 3 92.33 -16.85 16.70
CA LYS A 3 91.56 -17.72 17.63
C LYS A 3 90.45 -16.98 18.39
N TYR A 4 90.66 -15.72 18.75
CA TYR A 4 89.66 -14.91 19.44
C TYR A 4 88.56 -14.42 18.48
N LEU A 5 88.91 -14.16 17.22
CA LEU A 5 87.94 -13.79 16.19
C LEU A 5 86.95 -14.93 15.92
N LEU A 6 87.43 -16.17 15.82
CA LEU A 6 86.59 -17.35 15.60
C LEU A 6 85.63 -17.58 16.77
N SER A 7 86.12 -17.41 18.00
CA SER A 7 85.30 -17.56 19.21
C SER A 7 84.21 -16.49 19.33
N LEU A 8 84.51 -15.26 18.91
CA LEU A 8 83.53 -14.16 18.89
C LEU A 8 82.45 -14.38 17.81
N THR A 9 82.84 -14.94 16.67
CA THR A 9 81.91 -15.23 15.56
C THR A 9 80.97 -16.37 15.92
N VAL A 10 81.49 -17.42 16.58
CA VAL A 10 80.66 -18.54 17.08
C VAL A 10 79.68 -18.05 18.16
N LEU A 11 80.12 -17.18 19.08
CA LEU A 11 79.24 -16.61 20.11
C LEU A 11 78.12 -15.75 19.50
N PHE A 12 78.42 -14.96 18.47
CA PHE A 12 77.45 -14.10 17.78
C PHE A 12 76.43 -14.89 16.95
N VAL A 13 76.84 -16.00 16.33
CA VAL A 13 75.92 -16.90 15.63
C VAL A 13 75.02 -17.67 16.62
N PHE A 14 75.56 -18.04 17.79
CA PHE A 14 74.77 -18.72 18.83
C PHE A 14 73.74 -17.79 19.48
N THR A 15 74.08 -16.54 19.74
CA THR A 15 73.11 -15.55 20.23
C THR A 15 72.07 -15.21 19.17
N ALA A 16 72.46 -15.02 17.90
CA ALA A 16 71.51 -14.76 16.82
C ALA A 16 70.51 -15.92 16.57
N ALA A 17 70.93 -17.18 16.77
CA ALA A 17 70.04 -18.33 16.66
C ALA A 17 69.07 -18.48 17.85
N CYS A 18 69.49 -18.10 19.06
CA CYS A 18 68.64 -18.15 20.26
C CYS A 18 67.58 -17.03 20.33
N PHE A 19 67.76 -15.91 19.62
CA PHE A 19 66.78 -14.81 19.55
C PHE A 19 65.83 -14.92 18.34
N SER A 20 65.41 -16.15 18.00
CA SER A 20 64.26 -16.30 17.10
C SER A 20 63.01 -15.77 17.83
N PRO A 21 62.24 -14.83 17.26
CA PRO A 21 61.02 -14.36 17.92
C PRO A 21 60.08 -15.55 18.12
N ALA A 22 59.70 -15.79 19.38
CA ALA A 22 58.68 -16.77 19.73
C ALA A 22 57.40 -16.39 18.97
N LYS A 23 57.09 -17.13 17.90
CA LYS A 23 55.78 -17.02 17.28
C LYS A 23 54.78 -17.55 18.30
N ALA A 24 53.97 -16.64 18.87
CA ALA A 24 52.79 -17.04 19.61
C ALA A 24 51.99 -17.97 18.69
N GLN A 25 51.85 -19.23 19.11
CA GLN A 25 51.13 -20.21 18.32
C GLN A 25 49.64 -20.04 18.64
N THR A 26 48.84 -19.90 17.59
CA THR A 26 47.39 -19.88 17.68
C THR A 26 46.83 -21.16 17.07
N TYR A 27 45.60 -21.51 17.43
CA TYR A 27 44.81 -22.52 16.75
C TYR A 27 43.46 -21.95 16.34
N THR A 28 42.88 -22.55 15.31
CA THR A 28 41.63 -22.09 14.71
C THR A 28 40.50 -23.06 15.07
N ILE A 29 39.33 -22.50 15.38
CA ILE A 29 38.08 -23.25 15.54
C ILE A 29 37.09 -22.74 14.49
N GLN A 30 36.45 -23.65 13.75
CA GLN A 30 35.42 -23.32 12.77
C GLN A 30 34.02 -23.67 13.29
N HIS A 31 33.06 -22.79 13.03
CA HIS A 31 31.66 -22.96 13.36
C HIS A 31 30.77 -22.55 12.20
N ASP A 32 30.00 -23.50 11.67
CA ASP A 32 28.95 -23.21 10.69
C ASP A 32 27.71 -22.70 11.42
N VAL A 33 27.26 -21.50 11.07
CA VAL A 33 26.06 -20.87 11.60
C VAL A 33 25.14 -20.51 10.44
N TYR A 34 23.95 -21.09 10.48
CA TYR A 34 22.91 -20.86 9.48
C TYR A 34 21.92 -19.87 10.07
N TRP A 35 22.00 -18.62 9.62
CA TRP A 35 20.99 -17.62 9.93
C TRP A 35 19.87 -17.73 8.92
N GLU A 36 18.66 -17.96 9.41
CA GLU A 36 17.48 -18.08 8.55
C GLU A 36 16.29 -17.35 9.17
N THR A 37 15.44 -16.79 8.32
CA THR A 37 14.12 -16.32 8.70
C THR A 37 13.13 -16.62 7.60
N HIS A 38 11.93 -17.03 7.99
CA HIS A 38 10.85 -17.33 7.06
C HIS A 38 9.58 -16.59 7.49
N ASN A 39 8.79 -16.15 6.51
CA ASN A 39 7.58 -15.37 6.67
C ASN A 39 7.79 -14.08 7.48
N GLN A 40 8.98 -13.49 7.38
CA GLN A 40 9.29 -12.25 8.05
C GLN A 40 8.52 -11.12 7.34
N ASN A 41 7.68 -10.38 8.06
CA ASN A 41 6.98 -9.22 7.51
C ASN A 41 7.98 -8.29 6.80
N MET A 42 7.70 -7.97 5.54
CA MET A 42 8.56 -7.16 4.66
C MET A 42 8.78 -5.73 5.18
N TRP A 43 7.95 -5.28 6.12
CA TRP A 43 7.97 -3.95 6.73
C TRP A 43 8.55 -3.96 8.15
N GLY A 44 9.18 -5.09 8.53
CA GLY A 44 10.06 -5.22 9.67
C GLY A 44 9.67 -6.30 10.69
N PRO A 45 10.66 -6.82 11.46
CA PRO A 45 10.50 -7.88 12.47
C PRO A 45 9.54 -7.56 13.61
N ASN A 46 9.28 -6.29 13.89
CA ASN A 46 8.40 -5.84 14.96
C ASN A 46 7.46 -4.70 14.51
N GLY A 47 7.33 -4.50 13.19
CA GLY A 47 6.46 -3.46 12.65
C GLY A 47 4.99 -3.81 12.88
N GLN A 48 4.19 -2.81 13.26
CA GLN A 48 2.77 -2.88 12.92
C GLN A 48 2.73 -2.93 11.38
N PRO A 49 2.17 -3.99 10.76
CA PRO A 49 2.08 -4.04 9.32
C PRO A 49 1.39 -2.75 8.86
N PHE A 50 2.09 -1.93 8.07
CA PHE A 50 1.45 -0.76 7.47
C PHE A 50 0.25 -1.29 6.66
N ASN A 51 -0.92 -0.70 6.88
CA ASN A 51 -2.12 -1.15 6.20
C ASN A 51 -2.17 -0.49 4.82
N ILE A 52 -2.11 -1.27 3.75
CA ILE A 52 -2.30 -0.79 2.37
C ILE A 52 -3.78 -0.47 2.12
N ASN A 53 -4.68 -0.99 2.96
CA ASN A 53 -6.11 -0.73 2.83
C ASN A 53 -6.41 0.73 3.19
N ILE A 54 -7.08 1.42 2.27
CA ILE A 54 -7.42 2.84 2.34
C ILE A 54 -8.95 2.94 2.25
N HIS A 55 -9.54 3.81 3.05
CA HIS A 55 -10.94 4.21 2.93
C HIS A 55 -10.99 5.73 2.99
N LEU A 56 -11.15 6.37 1.83
CA LEU A 56 -11.08 7.81 1.68
C LEU A 56 -12.39 8.35 1.10
N PRO A 57 -13.26 8.95 1.93
CA PRO A 57 -14.39 9.70 1.42
C PRO A 57 -13.86 10.96 0.71
N LEU A 58 -14.16 11.11 -0.58
CA LEU A 58 -13.74 12.26 -1.37
C LEU A 58 -14.66 13.45 -1.12
N PHE A 59 -15.97 13.21 -1.13
CA PHE A 59 -16.99 14.18 -0.77
C PHE A 59 -18.26 13.46 -0.33
N HIS A 60 -19.08 14.16 0.45
CA HIS A 60 -20.40 13.70 0.85
C HIS A 60 -21.28 14.93 1.05
N VAL A 61 -22.33 15.04 0.23
CA VAL A 61 -23.31 16.11 0.26
C VAL A 61 -24.66 15.50 0.60
N ASP A 62 -25.23 16.00 1.67
CA ASP A 62 -26.56 15.65 2.16
C ASP A 62 -27.39 16.94 2.20
N TYR A 63 -28.62 16.84 1.71
CA TYR A 63 -29.62 17.89 1.82
C TYR A 63 -30.97 17.27 2.15
N ASP A 64 -31.64 17.80 3.18
CA ASP A 64 -33.00 17.42 3.56
C ASP A 64 -33.75 18.70 3.93
N THR A 65 -34.90 18.94 3.29
CA THR A 65 -35.74 20.08 3.61
C THR A 65 -37.22 19.80 3.43
N ASN A 66 -38.01 20.47 4.25
CA ASN A 66 -39.46 20.55 4.11
C ASN A 66 -39.89 22.01 4.15
N PHE A 67 -40.68 22.45 3.16
CA PHE A 67 -41.21 23.81 3.11
C PHE A 67 -42.63 23.85 2.52
N GLN A 68 -43.36 24.91 2.85
CA GLN A 68 -44.74 25.11 2.43
C GLN A 68 -44.87 26.41 1.64
N VAL A 69 -45.58 26.37 0.51
CA VAL A 69 -45.89 27.55 -0.31
C VAL A 69 -47.38 27.59 -0.60
N GLY A 70 -48.01 28.71 -0.24
CA GLY A 70 -49.40 28.93 -0.55
C GLY A 70 -50.05 29.91 0.40
N TRP A 71 -51.37 29.92 0.35
CA TRP A 71 -52.18 30.79 1.18
C TRP A 71 -53.34 29.98 1.75
N MET A 72 -53.42 29.95 3.08
CA MET A 72 -54.49 29.29 3.82
C MET A 72 -54.94 30.24 4.93
N ASP A 73 -56.24 30.49 4.99
CA ASP A 73 -56.85 31.38 5.97
C ASP A 73 -58.19 30.83 6.43
N THR A 74 -58.72 31.34 7.53
CA THR A 74 -60.01 30.92 8.07
C THR A 74 -61.03 32.04 7.88
N VAL A 75 -62.00 31.81 6.99
CA VAL A 75 -63.08 32.76 6.74
C VAL A 75 -64.37 32.20 7.35
N LEU A 76 -64.98 32.96 8.27
CA LEU A 76 -66.22 32.55 8.96
C LEU A 76 -66.13 31.21 9.71
N GLY A 77 -64.96 30.90 10.28
CA GLY A 77 -64.72 29.66 11.05
C GLY A 77 -64.51 28.42 10.18
N VAL A 78 -64.41 28.57 8.86
CA VAL A 78 -64.16 27.47 7.92
C VAL A 78 -62.82 27.71 7.19
N PRO A 79 -61.95 26.69 7.07
CA PRO A 79 -60.67 26.84 6.38
C PRO A 79 -60.89 27.04 4.89
N PHE A 80 -60.20 28.02 4.32
CA PHE A 80 -60.21 28.35 2.92
C PHE A 80 -58.80 28.63 2.42
N GLY A 81 -58.41 28.03 1.29
CA GLY A 81 -57.12 28.29 0.67
C GLY A 81 -56.49 27.06 0.03
N ALA A 82 -55.26 27.24 -0.45
CA ALA A 82 -54.46 26.20 -1.06
C ALA A 82 -53.01 26.33 -0.60
N MET A 83 -52.41 25.21 -0.20
CA MET A 83 -51.03 25.13 0.26
C MET A 83 -50.36 23.93 -0.37
N PHE A 84 -49.18 24.15 -0.94
CA PHE A 84 -48.30 23.10 -1.42
C PHE A 84 -47.26 22.82 -0.34
N ASN A 85 -47.10 21.55 0.01
CA ASN A 85 -46.04 21.06 0.88
C ASN A 85 -45.00 20.38 -0.01
N PHE A 86 -43.75 20.75 0.18
CA PHE A 86 -42.61 20.17 -0.51
C PHE A 86 -41.75 19.49 0.55
N ASP A 87 -41.50 18.20 0.38
CA ASP A 87 -40.57 17.41 1.17
C ASP A 87 -39.52 16.84 0.22
N THR A 88 -38.27 17.26 0.40
CA THR A 88 -37.19 16.94 -0.52
C THR A 88 -35.94 16.53 0.22
N TRP A 89 -35.33 15.43 -0.23
CA TRP A 89 -34.02 15.02 0.24
C TRP A 89 -33.13 14.62 -0.93
N PHE A 90 -31.82 14.78 -0.75
CA PHE A 90 -30.79 14.46 -1.73
C PHE A 90 -29.52 14.06 -1.01
N VAL A 91 -28.91 12.96 -1.44
CA VAL A 91 -27.60 12.50 -0.98
C VAL A 91 -26.75 12.24 -2.21
N LEU A 92 -25.52 12.76 -2.20
CA LEU A 92 -24.48 12.47 -3.18
C LEU A 92 -23.13 12.39 -2.49
N GLY A 93 -22.51 11.20 -2.53
CA GLY A 93 -21.19 10.96 -1.97
C GLY A 93 -20.28 10.24 -2.94
N SER A 94 -18.98 10.32 -2.72
CA SER A 94 -18.02 9.46 -3.40
C SER A 94 -16.92 9.02 -2.45
N THR A 95 -16.57 7.73 -2.54
CA THR A 95 -15.59 7.09 -1.67
C THR A 95 -14.60 6.31 -2.50
N PHE A 96 -13.31 6.55 -2.27
CA PHE A 96 -12.23 5.74 -2.81
C PHE A 96 -11.80 4.70 -1.78
N GLU A 97 -11.80 3.43 -2.17
CA GLU A 97 -11.46 2.32 -1.29
C GLU A 97 -10.38 1.41 -1.89
N MET A 98 -9.52 0.94 -1.00
CA MET A 98 -8.60 -0.16 -1.24
C MET A 98 -8.74 -1.14 -0.08
N TYR A 99 -9.03 -2.41 -0.34
CA TYR A 99 -9.19 -3.40 0.72
C TYR A 99 -8.73 -4.80 0.31
N GLY A 100 -8.45 -5.67 1.28
CA GLY A 100 -8.04 -7.06 1.02
C GLY A 100 -6.57 -7.23 0.58
N TRP A 101 -5.75 -6.20 0.75
CA TRP A 101 -4.31 -6.26 0.47
C TRP A 101 -3.57 -6.95 1.62
N THR A 102 -2.61 -7.83 1.31
CA THR A 102 -1.67 -8.38 2.30
C THR A 102 -0.41 -7.53 2.38
N THR A 103 0.39 -7.68 3.42
CA THR A 103 1.62 -6.88 3.57
C THR A 103 2.86 -7.53 2.96
N GLY A 104 2.74 -8.70 2.33
CA GLY A 104 3.88 -9.48 1.84
C GLY A 104 4.81 -9.95 2.97
N TRP A 105 5.83 -10.72 2.61
CA TRP A 105 6.86 -11.20 3.54
C TRP A 105 8.18 -11.43 2.81
N VAL A 106 9.24 -11.64 3.55
CA VAL A 106 10.57 -11.98 3.05
C VAL A 106 11.06 -13.23 3.75
N ASP A 107 11.73 -14.09 2.99
CA ASP A 107 12.49 -15.22 3.50
C ASP A 107 13.96 -14.92 3.23
N VAL A 108 14.81 -15.16 4.22
CA VAL A 108 16.25 -14.87 4.14
C VAL A 108 17.01 -16.09 4.62
N GLU A 109 17.94 -16.56 3.80
CA GLU A 109 18.94 -17.55 4.17
C GLU A 109 20.32 -16.90 4.11
N TYR A 110 21.10 -16.99 5.18
CA TYR A 110 22.42 -16.38 5.28
C TYR A 110 23.39 -17.31 6.02
N PRO A 111 23.88 -18.36 5.36
CA PRO A 111 24.81 -19.32 5.94
C PRO A 111 26.22 -18.73 6.05
N VAL A 112 26.85 -18.89 7.21
CA VAL A 112 28.16 -18.30 7.52
C VAL A 112 29.04 -19.33 8.21
N GLU A 113 30.29 -19.46 7.77
CA GLU A 113 31.34 -20.14 8.53
C GLU A 113 32.11 -19.10 9.34
N MET A 114 32.08 -19.21 10.66
CA MET A 114 32.84 -18.36 11.56
C MET A 114 34.15 -19.03 11.94
N GLU A 115 35.25 -18.30 11.80
CA GLU A 115 36.58 -18.73 12.18
C GLU A 115 37.03 -18.01 13.46
N LEU A 116 37.25 -18.75 14.55
CA LEU A 116 37.78 -18.21 15.79
C LEU A 116 39.26 -18.60 15.94
N THR A 117 40.15 -17.61 15.92
CA THR A 117 41.57 -17.79 16.20
C THR A 117 41.85 -17.56 17.69
N VAL A 118 42.29 -18.61 18.37
CA VAL A 118 42.53 -18.64 19.82
C VAL A 118 44.02 -18.86 20.11
N PRO A 119 44.61 -18.18 21.11
CA PRO A 119 45.98 -18.47 21.54
C PRO A 119 46.13 -19.87 22.13
N ASN A 120 47.25 -20.53 21.84
CA ASN A 120 47.51 -21.89 22.34
C ASN A 120 47.55 -21.95 23.86
N ASN A 121 47.26 -23.15 24.38
CA ASN A 121 47.38 -23.44 25.81
C ASN A 121 48.77 -23.05 26.33
N TYR A 122 48.80 -22.47 27.54
CA TYR A 122 50.03 -22.05 28.24
C TYR A 122 50.83 -20.93 27.54
N THR A 123 50.21 -20.14 26.66
CA THR A 123 50.86 -18.98 26.01
C THR A 123 50.53 -17.64 26.67
N PHE A 124 49.69 -17.63 27.71
CA PHE A 124 49.25 -16.45 28.44
C PHE A 124 49.31 -16.68 29.96
N ASN A 125 49.46 -15.59 30.74
CA ASN A 125 49.59 -15.62 32.19
C ASN A 125 48.29 -15.22 32.93
N PRO A 126 48.13 -15.60 34.21
CA PRO A 126 47.03 -15.13 35.03
C PRO A 126 46.98 -13.60 35.09
N GLY A 127 45.84 -13.02 34.71
CA GLY A 127 45.62 -11.57 34.71
C GLY A 127 45.94 -10.86 33.38
N GLU A 128 46.47 -11.57 32.37
CA GLU A 128 46.62 -11.01 31.02
C GLU A 128 45.29 -10.96 30.26
N ILE A 129 45.10 -9.93 29.45
CA ILE A 129 43.97 -9.81 28.52
C ILE A 129 44.30 -10.64 27.28
N VAL A 130 43.50 -11.68 27.04
CA VAL A 130 43.62 -12.52 25.86
C VAL A 130 42.63 -12.02 24.81
N THR A 131 43.12 -11.72 23.61
CA THR A 131 42.27 -11.35 22.47
C THR A 131 41.96 -12.60 21.65
N LEU A 132 40.68 -12.85 21.40
CA LEU A 132 40.22 -13.85 20.46
C LEU A 132 39.83 -13.12 19.19
N ASN A 133 40.43 -13.50 18.06
CA ASN A 133 40.06 -12.92 16.78
C ASN A 133 39.01 -13.79 16.14
N SER A 134 37.95 -13.17 15.62
CA SER A 134 36.92 -13.83 14.84
C SER A 134 36.92 -13.28 13.42
N ASP A 135 36.82 -14.16 12.45
CA ASP A 135 36.51 -13.84 11.06
C ASP A 135 35.29 -14.63 10.61
N TYR A 136 34.69 -14.28 9.49
CA TYR A 136 33.59 -15.03 8.92
C TYR A 136 33.62 -15.04 7.40
N THR A 137 33.14 -16.14 6.83
CA THR A 137 32.92 -16.26 5.38
C THR A 137 31.48 -16.65 5.12
N VAL A 138 30.83 -15.93 4.21
CA VAL A 138 29.47 -16.29 3.78
C VAL A 138 29.58 -17.50 2.86
N LEU A 139 28.87 -18.57 3.22
CA LEU A 139 28.87 -19.82 2.48
C LEU A 139 27.97 -19.70 1.24
N PRO A 140 28.17 -20.54 0.21
CA PRO A 140 27.23 -20.63 -0.91
C PRO A 140 25.82 -20.97 -0.42
N GLY A 141 24.81 -20.29 -0.95
CA GLY A 141 23.40 -20.44 -0.53
C GLY A 141 22.83 -19.27 0.26
N ALA A 142 23.54 -18.13 0.34
CA ALA A 142 22.92 -16.90 0.80
C ALA A 142 21.90 -16.41 -0.24
N GLU A 143 20.63 -16.33 0.15
CA GLU A 143 19.52 -15.99 -0.74
C GLU A 143 18.41 -15.21 -0.03
N LEU A 144 17.79 -14.28 -0.74
CA LEU A 144 16.70 -13.45 -0.23
C LEU A 144 15.50 -13.54 -1.16
N TYR A 145 14.43 -14.18 -0.67
CA TYR A 145 13.17 -14.29 -1.38
C TYR A 145 12.16 -13.26 -0.91
N SER A 146 11.67 -12.46 -1.84
CA SER A 146 10.63 -11.46 -1.58
C SER A 146 9.28 -11.98 -2.03
N HIS A 147 8.34 -12.09 -1.09
CA HIS A 147 6.95 -12.41 -1.39
C HIS A 147 6.13 -11.12 -1.40
N PHE A 148 5.80 -10.67 -2.60
CA PHE A 148 5.05 -9.43 -2.78
C PHE A 148 3.63 -9.53 -2.20
N PRO A 149 3.08 -8.44 -1.64
CA PRO A 149 1.66 -8.30 -1.32
C PRO A 149 0.72 -8.92 -2.35
N GLN A 150 -0.22 -9.76 -1.90
CA GLN A 150 -1.30 -10.20 -2.75
C GLN A 150 -2.22 -9.02 -3.03
N ALA A 151 -2.56 -8.84 -4.30
CA ALA A 151 -3.41 -7.75 -4.75
C ALA A 151 -4.81 -7.89 -4.13
N GLY A 152 -5.29 -6.77 -3.58
CA GLY A 152 -6.65 -6.65 -3.05
C GLY A 152 -7.63 -6.13 -4.11
N VAL A 153 -8.63 -5.43 -3.62
CA VAL A 153 -9.62 -4.70 -4.42
C VAL A 153 -9.31 -3.20 -4.35
N ILE A 154 -9.58 -2.50 -5.44
CA ILE A 154 -9.62 -1.04 -5.53
C ILE A 154 -10.98 -0.65 -6.11
N SER A 155 -11.69 0.27 -5.48
CA SER A 155 -12.94 0.83 -6.01
C SER A 155 -13.00 2.35 -5.83
N LEU A 156 -13.76 2.97 -6.73
CA LEU A 156 -14.27 4.32 -6.54
C LEU A 156 -15.79 4.25 -6.66
N ASP A 157 -16.46 4.46 -5.56
CA ASP A 157 -17.90 4.33 -5.45
C ASP A 157 -18.55 5.73 -5.43
N LEU A 158 -19.74 5.82 -6.03
CA LEU A 158 -20.61 6.99 -6.03
C LEU A 158 -21.93 6.59 -5.37
N ASP A 159 -22.18 7.17 -4.20
CA ASP A 159 -23.42 7.03 -3.48
C ASP A 159 -24.39 8.12 -3.94
N PHE A 160 -25.61 7.75 -4.31
CA PHE A 160 -26.63 8.71 -4.70
C PHE A 160 -28.02 8.29 -4.24
N GLY A 161 -28.85 9.26 -3.91
CA GLY A 161 -30.26 9.05 -3.57
C GLY A 161 -31.00 10.38 -3.60
N MET A 162 -32.28 10.36 -3.95
CA MET A 162 -33.09 11.57 -3.90
C MET A 162 -34.57 11.26 -3.72
N GLY A 163 -35.26 12.12 -2.97
CA GLY A 163 -36.70 12.12 -2.85
C GLY A 163 -37.28 13.51 -3.10
N LEU A 164 -38.42 13.53 -3.78
CA LEU A 164 -39.25 14.70 -3.98
C LEU A 164 -40.71 14.27 -3.80
N ASN A 165 -41.30 14.71 -2.71
CA ASN A 165 -42.71 14.57 -2.43
C ASN A 165 -43.37 15.95 -2.41
N VAL A 166 -44.42 16.11 -3.21
CA VAL A 166 -45.19 17.37 -3.32
C VAL A 166 -46.66 17.06 -3.13
N ASP A 167 -47.22 17.61 -2.05
CA ASP A 167 -48.63 17.48 -1.71
C ASP A 167 -49.35 18.83 -1.85
N ALA A 168 -50.50 18.85 -2.52
CA ALA A 168 -51.37 20.01 -2.57
C ALA A 168 -52.55 19.84 -1.60
N THR A 169 -52.59 20.64 -0.55
CA THR A 169 -53.73 20.73 0.37
C THR A 169 -54.64 21.87 -0.04
N VAL A 170 -55.88 21.56 -0.43
CA VAL A 170 -56.91 22.53 -0.82
C VAL A 170 -58.06 22.45 0.19
N CYS A 171 -58.48 23.61 0.71
CA CYS A 171 -59.59 23.72 1.66
C CYS A 171 -60.71 24.61 1.09
N LEU A 172 -61.92 24.05 0.98
CA LEU A 172 -63.16 24.73 0.59
C LEU A 172 -64.30 24.27 1.51
N ALA A 173 -64.37 24.82 2.72
CA ALA A 173 -65.25 24.36 3.80
C ALA A 173 -64.99 22.92 4.31
N GLY A 174 -63.90 22.32 3.83
CA GLY A 174 -63.31 21.03 4.20
C GLY A 174 -61.99 20.89 3.44
N CYS A 175 -61.01 20.20 4.03
CA CYS A 175 -59.67 20.09 3.44
C CYS A 175 -59.48 18.72 2.78
N THR A 176 -58.80 18.71 1.64
CA THR A 176 -58.33 17.51 0.98
C THR A 176 -56.87 17.70 0.59
N THR A 177 -56.06 16.67 0.79
CA THR A 177 -54.66 16.64 0.37
C THR A 177 -54.55 15.72 -0.84
N ILE A 178 -53.98 16.26 -1.91
CA ILE A 178 -53.83 15.58 -3.19
C ILE A 178 -52.33 15.43 -3.45
N PRO A 179 -51.80 14.21 -3.56
CA PRO A 179 -50.42 14.01 -3.95
C PRO A 179 -50.24 14.46 -5.40
N VAL A 180 -49.29 15.37 -5.64
CA VAL A 180 -49.00 15.94 -6.98
C VAL A 180 -47.82 15.23 -7.61
N ILE A 181 -46.72 15.13 -6.87
CA ILE A 181 -45.48 14.46 -7.31
C ILE A 181 -45.00 13.59 -6.15
N ASP A 182 -44.66 12.35 -6.45
CA ASP A 182 -44.00 11.45 -5.51
C ASP A 182 -42.92 10.68 -6.27
N VAL A 183 -41.68 11.16 -6.15
CA VAL A 183 -40.49 10.53 -6.75
C VAL A 183 -39.55 10.20 -5.61
N ASN A 184 -39.21 8.92 -5.48
CA ASN A 184 -38.28 8.46 -4.46
C ASN A 184 -37.29 7.47 -5.08
N ILE A 185 -36.08 7.94 -5.30
CA ILE A 185 -34.92 7.13 -5.67
C ILE A 185 -34.23 6.76 -4.36
N PRO A 186 -34.27 5.48 -3.95
CA PRO A 186 -33.62 5.05 -2.71
C PRO A 186 -32.12 5.34 -2.79
N LEU A 187 -31.49 5.49 -1.62
CA LEU A 187 -30.04 5.56 -1.55
C LEU A 187 -29.44 4.28 -2.13
N ASP A 188 -28.61 4.42 -3.15
CA ASP A 188 -27.91 3.34 -3.84
C ASP A 188 -26.44 3.74 -4.06
N SER A 189 -25.59 2.76 -4.32
CA SER A 189 -24.15 2.97 -4.56
C SER A 189 -23.72 2.28 -5.85
N ILE A 190 -23.04 3.03 -6.71
CA ILE A 190 -22.51 2.52 -7.97
C ILE A 190 -20.99 2.65 -8.01
N ALA A 191 -20.31 1.57 -8.38
CA ALA A 191 -18.88 1.61 -8.61
C ALA A 191 -18.59 2.34 -9.92
N ILE A 192 -17.98 3.53 -9.85
CA ILE A 192 -17.45 4.25 -11.01
C ILE A 192 -16.37 3.41 -11.66
N PHE A 193 -15.46 2.86 -10.87
CA PHE A 193 -14.58 1.78 -11.31
C PHE A 193 -14.36 0.78 -10.18
N TYR A 194 -14.10 -0.45 -10.57
CA TYR A 194 -13.82 -1.55 -9.66
C TYR A 194 -12.72 -2.42 -10.25
N LEU A 195 -11.72 -2.76 -9.46
CA LEU A 195 -10.64 -3.64 -9.85
C LEU A 195 -10.40 -4.65 -8.75
N ASN A 196 -10.57 -5.94 -9.07
CA ASN A 196 -10.29 -7.02 -8.15
C ASN A 196 -9.05 -7.78 -8.61
N GLY A 197 -7.95 -7.60 -7.90
CA GLY A 197 -6.68 -8.23 -8.24
C GLY A 197 -6.62 -9.74 -7.95
N GLN A 198 -7.62 -10.30 -7.27
CA GLN A 198 -7.71 -11.74 -6.97
C GLN A 198 -8.49 -12.49 -8.06
N THR A 199 -9.60 -11.91 -8.53
CA THR A 199 -10.46 -12.53 -9.56
C THR A 199 -10.11 -12.07 -10.97
N GLY A 200 -9.35 -10.98 -11.10
CA GLY A 200 -9.09 -10.30 -12.38
C GLY A 200 -10.31 -9.58 -12.94
N GLN A 201 -11.43 -9.53 -12.20
CA GLN A 201 -12.61 -8.80 -12.64
C GLN A 201 -12.40 -7.31 -12.50
N PHE A 202 -12.74 -6.57 -13.54
CA PHE A 202 -12.83 -5.13 -13.45
C PHE A 202 -14.10 -4.58 -14.09
N ILE A 203 -14.55 -3.46 -13.54
CA ILE A 203 -15.71 -2.69 -13.98
C ILE A 203 -15.23 -1.29 -14.28
N TYR A 204 -15.60 -0.78 -15.44
CA TYR A 204 -15.26 0.59 -15.84
C TYR A 204 -16.39 1.21 -16.68
N PRO A 205 -16.52 2.54 -16.69
CA PRO A 205 -17.48 3.21 -17.53
C PRO A 205 -17.06 3.07 -19.01
N CYS A 206 -17.98 2.67 -19.87
CA CYS A 206 -17.75 2.52 -21.29
C CYS A 206 -18.93 3.04 -22.10
N ILE A 207 -18.75 3.26 -23.41
CA ILE A 207 -19.87 3.52 -24.31
C ILE A 207 -20.34 2.20 -24.91
N GLN A 208 -21.58 1.83 -24.62
CA GLN A 208 -22.26 0.71 -25.26
C GLN A 208 -23.47 1.26 -26.04
N ASN A 209 -23.48 1.05 -27.35
CA ASN A 209 -24.54 1.52 -28.24
C ASN A 209 -24.81 3.04 -28.20
N GLY A 210 -23.76 3.85 -27.97
CA GLY A 210 -23.86 5.31 -27.93
C GLY A 210 -24.31 5.89 -26.59
N TRP A 211 -24.52 5.05 -25.57
CA TRP A 211 -24.86 5.44 -24.21
C TRP A 211 -23.77 5.02 -23.22
N ILE A 212 -23.65 5.76 -22.12
CA ILE A 212 -22.76 5.39 -21.01
C ILE A 212 -23.32 4.11 -20.36
N ALA A 213 -22.47 3.11 -20.21
CA ALA A 213 -22.74 1.83 -19.58
C ALA A 213 -21.53 1.39 -18.74
N PHE A 214 -21.70 0.33 -17.94
CA PHE A 214 -20.58 -0.30 -17.24
C PHE A 214 -20.13 -1.53 -17.99
N CYS A 215 -18.87 -1.52 -18.45
CA CYS A 215 -18.25 -2.66 -19.10
C CYS A 215 -17.51 -3.51 -18.07
N HIS A 216 -17.52 -4.81 -18.33
CA HIS A 216 -16.78 -5.80 -17.58
C HIS A 216 -15.74 -6.42 -18.49
N ASP A 217 -14.52 -6.57 -18.01
CA ASP A 217 -13.46 -7.26 -18.72
C ASP A 217 -12.53 -7.92 -17.68
N THR A 218 -11.58 -8.73 -18.14
CA THR A 218 -10.71 -9.58 -17.33
C THR A 218 -9.22 -9.51 -17.70
N ILE A 219 -8.85 -8.69 -18.69
CA ILE A 219 -7.46 -8.50 -19.13
C ILE A 219 -6.81 -7.26 -18.48
N LEU A 220 -5.64 -7.47 -17.85
CA LEU A 220 -4.74 -6.43 -17.32
C LEU A 220 -3.46 -6.35 -18.20
N PRO A 221 -2.74 -5.20 -18.27
CA PRO A 221 -2.99 -3.93 -17.60
C PRO A 221 -4.12 -3.14 -18.26
N ILE A 222 -4.87 -2.38 -17.47
CA ILE A 222 -5.91 -1.50 -17.99
C ILE A 222 -5.29 -0.13 -18.19
N THR A 223 -5.50 0.45 -19.36
CA THR A 223 -5.15 1.84 -19.65
C THR A 223 -6.44 2.57 -20.01
N PHE A 224 -6.69 3.71 -19.39
CA PHE A 224 -7.80 4.59 -19.70
C PHE A 224 -7.25 5.98 -19.96
N ASN A 225 -7.64 6.58 -21.08
CA ASN A 225 -7.23 7.92 -21.45
C ASN A 225 -8.48 8.79 -21.50
N ASN A 226 -8.55 9.77 -20.59
CA ASN A 226 -9.66 10.69 -20.39
C ASN A 226 -11.00 9.95 -20.52
N LEU A 227 -11.25 9.05 -19.57
CA LEU A 227 -12.31 8.08 -19.51
C LEU A 227 -13.66 8.72 -19.90
N TRP A 228 -13.92 8.68 -21.22
CA TRP A 228 -15.05 9.30 -21.91
C TRP A 228 -15.37 10.75 -21.53
N GLY A 229 -14.34 11.56 -21.27
CA GLY A 229 -14.50 13.00 -21.04
C GLY A 229 -14.86 13.39 -19.60
N ILE A 230 -14.74 12.46 -18.64
CA ILE A 230 -14.83 12.75 -17.20
C ILE A 230 -13.50 13.23 -16.62
N GLY A 231 -12.45 13.39 -17.42
CA GLY A 231 -11.16 13.88 -16.94
C GLY A 231 -10.32 12.86 -16.17
N LEU A 232 -10.74 11.59 -16.06
CA LEU A 232 -9.96 10.54 -15.42
C LEU A 232 -9.09 9.82 -16.45
N SER A 233 -7.78 9.89 -16.32
CA SER A 233 -6.81 9.17 -17.15
C SER A 233 -5.88 8.36 -16.27
N GLY A 234 -5.30 7.30 -16.80
CA GLY A 234 -4.47 6.44 -15.98
C GLY A 234 -4.27 5.06 -16.54
N TRP A 235 -3.53 4.28 -15.79
CA TRP A 235 -3.44 2.86 -15.99
C TRP A 235 -3.27 2.16 -14.66
N ILE A 236 -3.80 0.95 -14.58
CA ILE A 236 -3.72 0.12 -13.39
C ILE A 236 -3.34 -1.29 -13.83
N THR A 237 -2.37 -1.86 -13.12
CA THR A 237 -1.94 -3.25 -13.26
C THR A 237 -1.79 -3.87 -11.87
N LEU A 238 -1.54 -5.17 -11.83
CA LEU A 238 -1.17 -5.82 -10.58
C LEU A 238 0.30 -5.51 -10.26
N PRO A 239 0.61 -5.10 -9.03
CA PRO A 239 1.99 -4.96 -8.64
C PRO A 239 2.64 -6.33 -8.60
N TYR A 240 3.71 -6.47 -9.39
CA TYR A 240 4.55 -7.65 -9.42
C TYR A 240 6.00 -7.17 -9.52
N ILE A 241 6.81 -7.55 -8.55
CA ILE A 241 8.24 -7.26 -8.51
C ILE A 241 8.95 -8.60 -8.42
N GLU A 242 9.69 -8.97 -9.46
CA GLU A 242 10.76 -9.95 -9.34
C GLU A 242 11.96 -9.22 -8.75
N THR A 243 12.36 -9.60 -7.54
CA THR A 243 13.59 -9.08 -6.94
C THR A 243 14.77 -9.92 -7.40
N VAL A 244 15.92 -9.27 -7.58
CA VAL A 244 17.19 -9.95 -7.78
C VAL A 244 18.02 -9.67 -6.55
N ASP A 245 18.44 -10.72 -5.87
CA ASP A 245 19.29 -10.65 -4.70
C ASP A 245 20.77 -10.74 -5.09
N TYR A 246 21.60 -10.08 -4.30
CA TYR A 246 23.05 -10.17 -4.42
C TYR A 246 23.73 -9.95 -3.07
N LEU A 247 24.88 -10.60 -2.90
CA LEU A 247 25.75 -10.38 -1.76
C LEU A 247 26.69 -9.20 -2.07
N ASP A 248 26.53 -8.10 -1.35
CA ASP A 248 27.48 -7.00 -1.35
C ASP A 248 28.72 -7.40 -0.54
N THR A 249 29.85 -7.48 -1.24
CA THR A 249 31.17 -7.85 -0.68
C THR A 249 32.14 -6.66 -0.70
N SER A 250 31.65 -5.44 -0.94
CA SER A 250 32.48 -4.23 -0.99
C SER A 250 33.16 -3.91 0.33
N ASP A 251 32.53 -4.25 1.46
CA ASP A 251 33.13 -4.26 2.79
C ASP A 251 33.27 -5.71 3.28
N PRO A 252 34.50 -6.27 3.32
CA PRO A 252 34.73 -7.65 3.78
C PRO A 252 34.24 -7.91 5.22
N CYS A 253 34.21 -6.87 6.06
CA CYS A 253 33.76 -6.97 7.45
C CYS A 253 32.23 -6.85 7.58
N HIS A 254 31.55 -6.27 6.58
CA HIS A 254 30.11 -6.01 6.59
C HIS A 254 29.46 -6.47 5.29
N GLN A 255 29.54 -7.78 5.00
CA GLN A 255 28.87 -8.35 3.86
C GLN A 255 27.36 -8.30 4.07
N MET A 256 26.63 -7.81 3.08
CA MET A 256 25.18 -7.59 3.16
C MET A 256 24.47 -8.31 2.03
N LEU A 257 23.43 -9.06 2.36
CA LEU A 257 22.51 -9.60 1.37
C LEU A 257 21.44 -8.55 1.05
N ILE A 258 21.38 -8.12 -0.20
CA ILE A 258 20.53 -7.02 -0.65
C ILE A 258 19.65 -7.54 -1.79
N ALA A 259 18.38 -7.19 -1.77
CA ALA A 259 17.47 -7.40 -2.88
C ALA A 259 16.68 -6.11 -3.14
N ASN A 260 16.56 -5.73 -4.42
CA ASN A 260 15.79 -4.57 -4.83
C ASN A 260 14.98 -4.87 -6.09
N GLY A 261 13.88 -4.14 -6.23
CA GLY A 261 13.07 -4.12 -7.43
C GLY A 261 12.01 -3.04 -7.32
N ASP A 262 11.57 -2.52 -8.47
CA ASP A 262 10.58 -1.48 -8.58
C ASP A 262 9.48 -1.87 -9.57
N SER A 263 8.23 -1.63 -9.20
CA SER A 263 7.09 -1.80 -10.09
C SER A 263 6.07 -0.71 -9.79
N THR A 264 5.89 0.18 -10.76
CA THR A 264 4.76 1.11 -10.75
C THR A 264 3.54 0.30 -11.16
N TYR A 265 2.51 0.26 -10.32
CA TYR A 265 1.33 -0.56 -10.60
C TYR A 265 0.07 0.26 -10.86
N MET A 266 0.14 1.57 -10.64
CA MET A 266 -0.98 2.47 -10.84
C MET A 266 -0.49 3.87 -11.14
N PHE A 267 -1.11 4.50 -12.12
CA PHE A 267 -1.01 5.91 -12.40
C PHE A 267 -2.42 6.45 -12.63
N LEU A 268 -2.80 7.49 -11.89
CA LEU A 268 -4.10 8.14 -12.01
C LEU A 268 -3.89 9.64 -12.16
N GLU A 269 -4.59 10.23 -13.13
CA GLU A 269 -4.66 11.66 -13.38
C GLU A 269 -6.14 12.04 -13.45
N LEU A 270 -6.56 12.98 -12.60
CA LEU A 270 -7.94 13.47 -12.57
C LEU A 270 -7.97 14.97 -12.90
N ASP A 271 -8.55 15.33 -14.03
CA ASP A 271 -8.96 16.70 -14.32
C ASP A 271 -10.29 16.97 -13.59
N ILE A 272 -10.18 17.67 -12.47
CA ILE A 272 -11.30 18.02 -11.60
C ILE A 272 -12.36 18.84 -12.33
N VAL A 273 -11.97 19.77 -13.22
CA VAL A 273 -12.92 20.64 -13.92
C VAL A 273 -13.72 19.83 -14.91
N GLN A 274 -13.04 18.95 -15.66
CA GLN A 274 -13.68 18.07 -16.62
C GLN A 274 -14.55 17.03 -15.94
N PHE A 275 -14.10 16.45 -14.82
CA PHE A 275 -14.88 15.53 -13.99
C PHE A 275 -16.19 16.15 -13.49
N LEU A 276 -16.11 17.34 -12.88
CA LEU A 276 -17.30 18.04 -12.39
C LEU A 276 -18.23 18.42 -13.54
N SER A 277 -17.70 18.78 -14.71
CA SER A 277 -18.51 19.11 -15.89
C SER A 277 -19.25 17.90 -16.47
N ALA A 278 -18.63 16.72 -16.47
CA ALA A 278 -19.25 15.49 -16.94
C ALA A 278 -20.31 14.98 -15.95
N ILE A 279 -20.05 15.07 -14.64
CA ILE A 279 -21.07 14.77 -13.62
C ILE A 279 -22.24 15.74 -13.73
N ALA A 280 -21.99 17.04 -13.92
CA ALA A 280 -23.06 18.02 -14.12
C ALA A 280 -23.94 17.74 -15.36
N GLY A 281 -23.38 17.09 -16.40
CA GLY A 281 -24.13 16.64 -17.57
C GLY A 281 -24.97 15.36 -17.35
N LEU A 282 -24.68 14.60 -16.30
CA LEU A 282 -25.47 13.44 -15.86
C LEU A 282 -26.59 13.83 -14.89
N ILE A 283 -26.46 14.99 -14.23
CA ILE A 283 -27.56 15.60 -13.48
C ILE A 283 -28.60 16.06 -14.52
N PRO A 284 -29.83 15.51 -14.50
CA PRO A 284 -30.85 15.91 -15.46
C PRO A 284 -31.02 17.43 -15.41
N PRO A 285 -31.14 18.11 -16.56
CA PRO A 285 -31.40 19.54 -16.57
C PRO A 285 -32.64 19.79 -15.69
N PRO A 286 -32.63 20.84 -14.85
CA PRO A 286 -33.78 21.13 -14.01
C PRO A 286 -35.01 21.20 -14.89
N GLN A 287 -36.01 20.35 -14.62
CA GLN A 287 -37.27 20.44 -15.32
C GLN A 287 -37.88 21.79 -14.97
N GLY A 288 -37.86 22.69 -15.93
CA GLY A 288 -38.57 23.95 -15.84
C GLY A 288 -38.64 24.65 -17.18
N PRO A 289 -39.66 25.50 -17.33
CA PRO A 289 -41.08 25.17 -17.45
C PRO A 289 -41.46 24.60 -18.82
#